data_AF-A0A9E4BY18-F1
#
_entry.id   AF-A0A9E4BY18-F1
#
_cell.length_a   1.000
_cell.length_b   1.000
_cell.length_c   1.000
_cell.angle_alpha   90.00
_cell.angle_beta   90.00
_cell.angle_gamma   90.00
#
_symmetry.space_group_name_H-M   'P 1'
#
loop_
_entity.id
_entity.type
_entity.pdbx_description
1 polymer ?
#
loop_
_entity_poly.entity_id
_entity_poly.type
_entity_poly.pdbx_seq_one_letter_code
_entity_poly.pdbx_strand_id
1 'polypeptide(L)'
;LQSFATPQGTAYAIESKVWLAPLDLGVSQHAVLCIRPEEQVDIHGLVFYLRCLSGDNDSWRRANRSFLQAIRKELLIWNTLKAAERSTFQQRAEEELQRQ
;
A
#
# COMPACT_ATOMS: atom_id res chain seq x y z
N LEU A 1 3.88 11.44 2.28
CA LEU A 1 2.88 11.10 1.23
C LEU A 1 3.15 12.01 0.04
N GLN A 2 3.27 11.50 -1.18
CA GLN A 2 3.41 12.34 -2.37
C GLN A 2 2.09 12.33 -3.15
N SER A 3 1.70 13.45 -3.77
CA SER A 3 0.55 13.52 -4.68
C SER A 3 1.01 13.81 -6.10
N PHE A 4 0.25 13.33 -7.09
CA PHE A 4 0.54 13.54 -8.51
C PHE A 4 -0.76 13.56 -9.32
N ALA A 5 -0.75 14.27 -10.45
CA ALA A 5 -1.92 14.38 -11.32
C ALA A 5 -2.08 13.13 -12.21
N THR A 6 -3.32 12.65 -12.37
CA THR A 6 -3.73 11.68 -13.38
C THR A 6 -4.87 12.28 -14.22
N PRO A 7 -5.18 11.72 -15.40
CA PRO A 7 -6.31 12.19 -16.20
C PRO A 7 -7.66 12.13 -15.45
N GLN A 8 -7.78 11.23 -14.47
CA GLN A 8 -8.97 10.99 -13.67
C GLN A 8 -8.98 11.77 -12.34
N GLY A 9 -7.92 12.50 -11.99
CA GLY A 9 -7.86 13.34 -10.78
C GLY A 9 -6.53 13.29 -10.03
N THR A 10 -6.54 13.66 -8.75
CA THR A 10 -5.35 13.60 -7.90
C THR A 10 -5.13 12.18 -7.41
N ALA A 11 -3.93 11.64 -7.65
CA ALA A 11 -3.46 10.39 -7.10
C ALA A 11 -2.44 10.61 -5.98
N TYR A 12 -2.25 9.59 -5.15
CA TYR A 12 -1.34 9.61 -4.02
C TYR A 12 -0.37 8.43 -4.09
N ALA A 13 0.85 8.64 -3.61
CA ALA A 13 1.89 7.62 -3.51
C ALA A 13 2.48 7.57 -2.09
N ILE A 14 2.71 6.35 -1.63
CA ILE A 14 3.49 6.05 -0.44
C ILE A 14 4.63 5.13 -0.83
N GLU A 15 5.82 5.45 -0.35
CA GLU A 15 7.04 4.72 -0.64
C GLU A 15 7.66 4.21 0.66
N SER A 16 8.20 3.00 0.63
CA SER A 16 8.94 2.42 1.74
C SER A 16 10.00 1.42 1.28
N LYS A 17 11.08 1.31 2.05
CA LYS A 17 12.02 0.19 1.99
C LYS A 17 11.59 -0.87 3.01
N VAL A 18 11.38 -2.08 2.54
CA VAL A 18 10.82 -3.18 3.35
C VAL A 18 11.75 -4.38 3.30
N TRP A 19 12.04 -4.96 4.47
CA TRP A 19 12.66 -6.29 4.57
C TRP A 19 11.54 -7.33 4.65
N LEU A 20 11.59 -8.31 3.74
CA LEU A 20 10.53 -9.31 3.63
C LEU A 20 10.83 -10.49 4.55
N ALA A 21 9.78 -11.01 5.19
CA ALA A 21 9.89 -12.24 5.96
C ALA A 21 10.03 -13.47 5.01
N PRO A 22 10.76 -14.50 5.44
CA PRO A 22 11.55 -14.58 6.67
C PRO A 22 12.88 -13.80 6.53
N LEU A 23 13.29 -13.13 7.61
CA LEU A 23 14.36 -12.10 7.57
C LEU A 23 15.77 -12.69 7.32
N ASP A 24 15.96 -13.97 7.58
CA ASP A 24 17.19 -14.74 7.37
C ASP A 24 17.55 -14.88 5.88
N LEU A 25 16.57 -14.79 4.97
CA LEU A 25 16.83 -14.78 3.53
C LEU A 25 17.45 -13.47 3.03
N GLY A 26 17.55 -12.44 3.88
CA GLY A 26 18.18 -11.17 3.54
C GLY A 26 17.47 -10.41 2.39
N VAL A 27 16.22 -10.74 2.11
CA VAL A 27 15.44 -10.14 1.02
C VAL A 27 14.95 -8.76 1.46
N SER A 28 15.30 -7.74 0.69
CA SER A 28 14.75 -6.40 0.86
C SER A 28 14.26 -5.84 -0.47
N GLN A 29 13.27 -4.96 -0.39
CA GLN A 29 12.71 -4.33 -1.56
C GLN A 29 12.34 -2.88 -1.32
N HIS A 30 12.27 -2.16 -2.43
CA HIS A 30 11.65 -0.87 -2.54
C HIS A 30 10.21 -1.07 -3.00
N ALA A 31 9.25 -0.56 -2.23
CA ALA A 31 7.83 -0.69 -2.50
C ALA A 31 7.18 0.69 -2.60
N VAL A 32 6.45 0.91 -3.70
CA VAL A 32 5.63 2.10 -3.91
C VAL A 32 4.19 1.67 -4.10
N LEU A 33 3.30 2.18 -3.26
CA LEU A 33 1.86 2.03 -3.39
C LEU A 33 1.28 3.34 -3.94
N CYS A 34 0.65 3.26 -5.10
CA CYS A 34 -0.11 4.35 -5.69
C CYS A 34 -1.61 4.10 -5.54
N ILE A 35 -2.33 5.10 -5.06
CA ILE A 35 -3.79 5.16 -4.97
C ILE A 35 -4.24 6.12 -6.06
N ARG A 36 -4.95 5.62 -7.06
CA ARG A 36 -5.34 6.40 -8.25
C ARG A 36 -6.85 6.40 -8.42
N PRO A 37 -7.48 7.56 -8.74
CA PRO A 37 -8.86 7.56 -9.16
C PRO A 37 -9.02 6.80 -10.49
N GLU A 38 -10.07 6.00 -10.59
CA GLU A 38 -10.45 5.29 -11.83
C GLU A 38 -11.54 6.07 -12.58
N GLU A 39 -11.88 5.67 -13.81
CA GLU A 39 -12.94 6.32 -14.60
C GLU A 39 -14.32 6.23 -13.93
N GLN A 40 -14.58 5.16 -13.18
CA GLN A 40 -15.80 5.01 -12.42
C GLN A 40 -15.71 5.79 -11.10
N VAL A 41 -16.72 6.65 -10.87
CA VAL A 41 -16.85 7.46 -9.66
C VAL A 41 -16.78 6.58 -8.40
N ASP A 42 -16.07 7.07 -7.39
CA ASP A 42 -15.83 6.44 -6.09
C ASP A 42 -14.98 5.15 -6.10
N ILE A 43 -14.45 4.73 -7.26
CA ILE A 43 -13.49 3.63 -7.32
C ILE A 43 -12.07 4.17 -7.36
N HIS A 44 -11.25 3.68 -6.42
CA HIS A 44 -9.82 3.95 -6.38
C HIS A 44 -9.05 2.66 -6.67
N GLY A 45 -8.21 2.70 -7.70
CA GLY A 45 -7.28 1.64 -8.03
C GLY A 45 -6.04 1.69 -7.13
N LEU A 46 -5.58 0.52 -6.71
CA LEU A 46 -4.33 0.36 -5.97
C LEU A 46 -3.29 -0.30 -6.86
N VAL A 47 -2.16 0.38 -7.07
CA VAL A 47 -1.04 -0.11 -7.88
C VAL A 47 0.22 -0.21 -7.06
N PHE A 48 0.85 -1.38 -7.07
CA PHE A 48 2.11 -1.64 -6.39
C PHE A 48 3.24 -1.70 -7.42
N TYR A 49 4.27 -0.87 -7.23
CA TYR A 49 5.55 -1.00 -7.90
C TYR A 49 6.56 -1.55 -6.92
N LEU A 50 7.12 -2.73 -7.23
CA LEU A 50 8.04 -3.45 -6.34
C LEU A 50 9.36 -3.67 -7.07
N ARG A 51 10.46 -3.32 -6.41
CA ARG A 51 11.82 -3.54 -6.92
C ARG A 51 12.66 -4.24 -5.86
N CYS A 52 13.21 -5.40 -6.21
CA CYS A 52 14.19 -6.08 -5.37
C CYS A 52 15.41 -5.19 -5.14
N LEU A 53 15.86 -5.08 -3.89
CA LEU A 53 17.09 -4.38 -3.51
C LEU A 53 18.18 -5.35 -3.06
N SER A 54 17.80 -6.46 -2.42
CA SER A 54 18.71 -7.53 -2.00
C SER A 54 18.00 -8.89 -1.96
N GLY A 55 18.79 -9.96 -2.03
CA GLY A 55 18.31 -11.35 -2.07
C GLY A 55 18.20 -11.88 -3.50
N ASP A 56 18.08 -13.21 -3.63
CA ASP A 56 17.90 -13.85 -4.92
C ASP A 56 16.47 -13.68 -5.46
N ASN A 57 16.31 -13.78 -6.79
CA ASN A 57 15.04 -13.48 -7.45
C ASN A 57 13.92 -14.45 -7.04
N ASP A 58 14.24 -15.71 -6.79
CA ASP A 58 13.26 -16.73 -6.45
C ASP A 58 12.75 -16.55 -5.02
N SER A 59 13.64 -16.29 -4.07
CA SER A 59 13.29 -15.92 -2.69
C SER A 59 12.50 -14.62 -2.66
N TRP A 60 12.90 -13.61 -3.43
CA TRP A 60 12.15 -12.36 -3.54
C TRP A 60 10.74 -12.57 -4.06
N ARG A 61 10.54 -13.34 -5.14
CA ARG A 61 9.20 -13.65 -5.68
C ARG A 61 8.32 -14.38 -4.67
N ARG A 62 8.87 -15.37 -3.95
CA ARG A 62 8.14 -16.10 -2.90
C ARG A 62 7.75 -15.19 -1.74
N ALA A 63 8.69 -14.43 -1.20
CA ALA A 63 8.44 -13.51 -0.10
C ALA A 63 7.44 -12.41 -0.49
N ASN A 64 7.51 -11.92 -1.73
CA ASN A 64 6.57 -10.94 -2.25
C ASN A 64 5.14 -11.44 -2.35
N ARG A 65 4.93 -12.71 -2.69
CA ARG A 65 3.60 -13.30 -2.69
C ARG A 65 2.97 -13.20 -1.30
N SER A 66 3.70 -13.59 -0.26
CA SER A 66 3.20 -13.52 1.12
C SER A 66 2.97 -12.07 1.58
N PHE A 67 3.89 -11.16 1.23
CA PHE A 67 3.74 -9.72 1.51
C PHE A 67 2.48 -9.12 0.88
N LEU A 68 2.27 -9.34 -0.43
CA LEU A 68 1.09 -8.84 -1.13
C LEU A 68 -0.21 -9.51 -0.65
N GLN A 69 -0.17 -10.78 -0.24
CA GLN A 69 -1.33 -11.45 0.35
C GLN A 69 -1.71 -10.84 1.70
N ALA A 70 -0.74 -10.50 2.54
CA ALA A 70 -1.00 -9.81 3.80
C ALA A 70 -1.65 -8.45 3.56
N ILE A 71 -1.11 -7.64 2.64
CA ILE A 71 -1.70 -6.35 2.27
C ILE A 71 -3.12 -6.53 1.73
N ARG A 72 -3.33 -7.49 0.82
CA ARG A 72 -4.66 -7.79 0.27
C ARG A 72 -5.65 -8.15 1.37
N LYS A 73 -5.24 -8.94 2.36
CA LYS A 73 -6.08 -9.30 3.50
C LYS A 73 -6.53 -8.06 4.28
N GLU A 74 -5.61 -7.14 4.61
CA GLU A 74 -5.96 -5.89 5.31
C GLU A 74 -6.92 -5.02 4.50
N LEU A 75 -6.73 -4.93 3.18
CA LEU A 75 -7.63 -4.19 2.28
C LEU A 75 -9.02 -4.83 2.18
N LEU A 76 -9.11 -6.16 2.20
CA LEU A 76 -10.40 -6.86 2.23
C LEU A 76 -11.10 -6.66 3.57
N ILE A 77 -10.37 -6.69 4.68
CA ILE A 77 -10.91 -6.37 6.01
C ILE A 77 -11.48 -4.95 6.01
N TRP A 78 -10.75 -3.97 5.48
CA TRP A 78 -11.23 -2.60 5.33
C TRP A 78 -12.58 -2.52 4.62
N ASN A 79 -12.75 -3.29 3.54
CA ASN A 79 -14.00 -3.35 2.80
C ASN A 79 -15.17 -3.95 3.61
N THR A 80 -14.89 -4.75 4.64
CA THR A 80 -15.92 -5.31 5.53
C THR A 80 -16.27 -4.42 6.73
N LEU A 81 -15.44 -3.42 7.05
CA LEU A 81 -15.70 -2.52 8.18
C LEU A 81 -16.98 -1.71 7.99
N LYS A 82 -17.76 -1.56 9.07
CA LYS A 82 -18.93 -0.69 9.11
C LYS A 82 -18.50 0.78 9.08
N ALA A 83 -19.42 1.66 8.71
CA ALA A 83 -19.16 3.11 8.63
C ALA A 83 -18.57 3.70 9.92
N ALA A 84 -19.05 3.27 11.10
CA ALA A 84 -18.54 3.73 12.40
C ALA A 84 -17.11 3.26 12.71
N GLU A 85 -16.70 2.11 12.19
CA GLU A 85 -15.32 1.63 12.33
C GLU A 85 -14.41 2.43 11.40
N ARG A 86 -14.85 2.67 10.15
CA ARG A 86 -14.11 3.51 9.19
C ARG A 86 -13.92 4.96 9.65
N SER A 87 -14.91 5.54 10.34
CA SER A 87 -14.80 6.91 10.85
C SER A 87 -13.69 7.06 11.90
N THR A 88 -13.40 6.00 12.66
CA THR A 88 -12.28 6.00 13.62
C THR A 88 -10.94 6.11 12.91
N PHE A 89 -10.79 5.46 11.75
CA PHE A 89 -9.59 5.60 10.93
C PHE A 89 -9.49 6.97 10.26
N GLN A 90 -10.62 7.57 9.84
CA GLN A 90 -10.65 8.93 9.31
C GLN A 90 -10.20 9.95 10.36
N GLN A 91 -10.75 9.88 11.57
CA GLN A 91 -10.37 10.78 12.67
C GLN A 91 -8.87 10.67 12.99
N ARG A 92 -8.32 9.46 13.08
CA ARG A 92 -6.87 9.26 13.28
C ARG A 92 -6.04 9.85 12.14
N ALA A 93 -6.49 9.71 10.90
CA ALA A 93 -5.79 10.29 9.76
C ALA A 93 -5.80 11.83 9.80
N GLU A 94 -6.92 12.44 10.19
CA GLU A 94 -7.05 13.89 10.37
C GLU A 94 -6.14 14.41 11.49
N GLU A 95 -6.11 13.72 12.64
CA GLU A 95 -5.22 14.07 13.76
C GLU A 95 -3.74 14.02 13.37
N GLU A 96 -3.33 12.99 12.64
CA GLU A 96 -1.94 12.86 12.17
C GLU A 96 -1.59 13.89 11.09
N LEU A 97 -2.55 14.30 10.26
CA LEU A 97 -2.35 15.37 9.27
C LEU A 97 -2.18 16.74 9.95
N GLN A 98 -2.86 16.97 11.07
CA GLN A 98 -2.74 18.22 11.84
C GLN A 98 -1.44 18.31 12.66
N ARG A 99 -0.77 17.18 12.91
CA ARG A 99 0.52 17.13 13.60
C ARG A 99 1.73 17.40 12.70
N GLN A 100 1.54 17.33 11.38
CA GLN A 100 2.58 17.60 10.37
C GLN A 100 2.51 19.05 9.90
#